data_AF-A0A371SBI2-F1
#
_entry.id   AF-A0A371SBI2-F1
#
_cell.length_a   1.000
_cell.length_b   1.000
_cell.length_c   1.000
_cell.angle_alpha   90.00
_cell.angle_beta   90.00
_cell.angle_gamma   90.00
#
_symmetry.space_group_name_H-M   'P 1'
#
loop_
_entity.id
_entity.type
_entity.pdbx_description
1 polymer ?
#
loop_
_entity_poly.entity_id
_entity_poly.type
_entity_poly.pdbx_seq_one_letter_code
_entity_poly.pdbx_strand_id
1 'polypeptide(L)'
;MYLDHLEELIELDELSGETFSIENSIKKSKEILEFLKDEEEIFHGEFDEDIWTFEVHSAKGTTTIFDFSMVKNATIFRGDGDFSYVILVKCWVAELLSEFYPQSVRGKFGLLIRILEQTHFFSPNKLMGFIESLRNYTPTIINYMESNELNKGTDLGDELNKDKKGLTTVYNIILTSLNFLTFSELNSFHTYHKPLIDMKKGLQIEPIIRRLPKGKDVIKLDYCIKQYFENGLFSPDRLFFAPILLWWRITNVIPIRISEFCTIRRECISEIDGRYYITLPRKKKPASHRRVQVVDTLEITKDIFDLIDGYIKLTIPYGESNTLISYRTVLTLEEKNAPRKKRNMDYFNSAIFARLIKRFYRDIVYGIYNESIEREVRPNDTRHFAFCSLLMQGISPIEIARLGGHSTIEAQYHYSNHTEYFIDIEVKKLIDGFKRKDGELRGTTFEGNEITLEDIERRSIQFPTKDNKTRLAMEIGFCIDELQRCESEECMLCKHWWIHPEELLEVKPLFEKKILERKQKIIEMGNFLKNLNESLTTEMIKQNEVHPNIFTKMKTDAANIQEHLEEIARLTLLKGDDDDE
;
A
#
# COMPACT_ATOMS: atom_id res chain seq x y z
N MET A 1 31.21 -24.21 -11.50
CA MET A 1 32.55 -23.58 -11.52
C MET A 1 32.55 -22.13 -12.00
N TYR A 2 31.80 -21.74 -13.06
CA TYR A 2 31.69 -20.32 -13.46
C TYR A 2 30.63 -19.52 -12.67
N LEU A 3 29.51 -20.15 -12.30
CA LEU A 3 28.42 -19.55 -11.49
C LEU A 3 28.85 -19.28 -10.04
N ASP A 4 29.66 -20.17 -9.45
CA ASP A 4 30.08 -20.09 -8.04
C ASP A 4 30.96 -18.85 -7.73
N HIS A 5 31.60 -18.24 -8.73
CA HIS A 5 32.36 -16.98 -8.59
C HIS A 5 31.57 -15.73 -9.03
N LEU A 6 30.38 -15.90 -9.62
CA LEU A 6 29.48 -14.80 -10.01
C LEU A 6 28.57 -14.39 -8.83
N GLU A 7 28.24 -15.32 -7.93
CA GLU A 7 27.41 -15.09 -6.75
C GLU A 7 28.00 -14.07 -5.75
N GLU A 8 29.33 -13.95 -5.66
CA GLU A 8 29.99 -12.98 -4.77
C GLU A 8 29.89 -11.53 -5.25
N LEU A 9 29.47 -11.29 -6.50
CA LEU A 9 29.50 -9.97 -7.16
C LEU A 9 28.11 -9.44 -7.57
N ILE A 10 27.05 -10.25 -7.47
CA ILE A 10 25.71 -10.00 -8.05
C ILE A 10 24.63 -10.48 -7.06
N GLU A 11 23.52 -9.76 -6.92
CA GLU A 11 22.35 -10.27 -6.18
C GLU A 11 21.75 -11.46 -6.94
N LEU A 12 21.50 -12.59 -6.25
CA LEU A 12 21.00 -13.84 -6.85
C LEU A 12 19.76 -13.65 -7.73
N ASP A 13 18.87 -12.71 -7.36
CA ASP A 13 17.62 -12.39 -8.06
C ASP A 13 17.83 -11.74 -9.46
N GLU A 14 19.07 -11.39 -9.83
CA GLU A 14 19.41 -10.70 -11.08
C GLU A 14 20.01 -11.62 -12.15
N LEU A 15 20.50 -12.78 -11.73
CA LEU A 15 21.02 -13.82 -12.61
C LEU A 15 19.87 -14.68 -13.14
N SER A 16 20.07 -15.27 -14.31
CA SER A 16 19.21 -16.38 -14.73
C SER A 16 19.55 -17.60 -13.87
N GLY A 17 18.54 -18.24 -13.29
CA GLY A 17 18.72 -19.50 -12.57
C GLY A 17 19.16 -20.67 -13.46
N GLU A 18 19.07 -20.51 -14.79
CA GLU A 18 19.39 -21.54 -15.77
C GLU A 18 20.17 -21.00 -16.98
N THR A 19 20.91 -21.90 -17.63
CA THR A 19 21.62 -21.62 -18.88
C THR A 19 20.92 -22.25 -20.08
N PHE A 20 20.95 -21.56 -21.22
CA PHE A 20 20.22 -21.98 -22.40
C PHE A 20 20.85 -23.20 -23.07
N SER A 21 20.03 -24.24 -23.25
CA SER A 21 20.32 -25.40 -24.08
C SER A 21 19.13 -25.64 -25.00
N ILE A 22 19.32 -25.59 -26.32
CA ILE A 22 18.22 -25.51 -27.30
C ILE A 22 17.11 -26.55 -27.02
N GLU A 23 17.43 -27.84 -26.97
CA GLU A 23 16.42 -28.89 -26.82
C GLU A 23 15.76 -28.88 -25.43
N ASN A 24 16.57 -28.73 -24.37
CA ASN A 24 16.07 -28.74 -22.99
C ASN A 24 15.23 -27.49 -22.66
N SER A 25 15.69 -26.32 -23.08
CA SER A 25 15.01 -25.05 -22.86
C SER A 25 13.70 -24.96 -23.64
N ILE A 26 13.62 -25.49 -24.87
CA ILE A 26 12.34 -25.57 -25.61
C ILE A 26 11.36 -26.48 -24.86
N LYS A 27 11.80 -27.66 -24.43
CA LYS A 27 10.95 -28.61 -23.71
C LYS A 27 10.39 -27.99 -22.42
N LYS A 28 11.27 -27.41 -21.60
CA LYS A 28 10.88 -26.74 -20.35
C LYS A 28 9.92 -25.57 -20.61
N SER A 29 10.19 -24.76 -21.64
CA SER A 29 9.32 -23.64 -22.00
C SER A 29 7.91 -24.11 -22.37
N LYS A 30 7.79 -25.22 -23.12
CA LYS A 30 6.49 -25.82 -23.45
C LYS A 30 5.77 -26.31 -22.19
N GLU A 31 6.49 -26.94 -21.25
CA GLU A 31 5.92 -27.37 -19.96
C GLU A 31 5.41 -26.18 -19.11
N ILE A 32 6.18 -25.08 -19.06
CA ILE A 32 5.76 -23.85 -18.35
C ILE A 32 4.49 -23.26 -19.00
N LEU A 33 4.45 -23.16 -20.33
CA LEU A 33 3.30 -22.59 -21.04
C LEU A 33 2.03 -23.44 -20.87
N GLU A 34 2.16 -24.77 -20.88
CA GLU A 34 1.03 -25.68 -20.65
C GLU A 34 0.51 -25.53 -19.21
N PHE A 35 1.39 -25.46 -18.23
CA PHE A 35 1.01 -25.18 -16.84
C PHE A 35 0.25 -23.84 -16.71
N LEU A 36 0.71 -22.79 -17.40
CA LEU A 36 0.05 -21.48 -17.41
C LEU A 36 -1.31 -21.47 -18.13
N LYS A 37 -1.50 -22.38 -19.10
CA LYS A 37 -2.77 -22.62 -19.80
C LYS A 37 -3.77 -23.28 -18.85
N ASP A 38 -3.32 -24.28 -18.10
CA ASP A 38 -4.15 -25.10 -17.21
C ASP A 38 -4.53 -24.39 -15.90
N GLU A 39 -3.64 -23.63 -15.25
CA GLU A 39 -3.95 -23.04 -13.94
C GLU A 39 -4.96 -21.88 -14.01
N GLU A 40 -5.01 -21.14 -15.12
CA GLU A 40 -5.72 -19.86 -15.15
C GLU A 40 -6.38 -19.47 -16.49
N GLU A 41 -6.36 -20.29 -17.54
CA GLU A 41 -6.78 -19.93 -18.92
C GLU A 41 -6.20 -18.57 -19.39
N ILE A 42 -5.04 -18.16 -18.83
CA ILE A 42 -4.48 -16.84 -19.11
C ILE A 42 -3.81 -16.87 -20.47
N PHE A 43 -3.06 -17.93 -20.75
CA PHE A 43 -2.27 -18.05 -21.95
C PHE A 43 -3.11 -18.57 -23.12
N HIS A 44 -3.10 -17.81 -24.21
CA HIS A 44 -3.64 -18.22 -25.50
C HIS A 44 -2.54 -18.11 -26.55
N GLY A 45 -2.22 -19.27 -27.13
CA GLY A 45 -1.24 -19.47 -28.18
C GLY A 45 -0.51 -20.79 -28.00
N GLU A 46 0.46 -21.05 -28.88
CA GLU A 46 1.39 -22.18 -28.79
C GLU A 46 2.82 -21.68 -28.82
N PHE A 47 3.78 -22.43 -28.24
CA PHE A 47 5.19 -22.02 -28.20
C PHE A 47 5.73 -21.65 -29.60
N ASP A 48 5.31 -22.40 -30.62
CA ASP A 48 5.79 -22.25 -31.99
C ASP A 48 5.21 -21.00 -32.70
N GLU A 49 4.14 -20.40 -32.16
CA GLU A 49 3.51 -19.19 -32.72
C GLU A 49 4.28 -17.90 -32.42
N ASP A 50 4.22 -16.93 -33.32
CA ASP A 50 4.91 -15.63 -33.15
C ASP A 50 4.18 -14.69 -32.19
N ILE A 51 2.92 -14.97 -31.85
CA ILE A 51 2.10 -14.12 -30.98
C ILE A 51 1.62 -14.92 -29.79
N TRP A 52 2.01 -14.51 -28.60
CA TRP A 52 1.50 -15.05 -27.34
C TRP A 52 0.62 -14.01 -26.66
N THR A 53 -0.57 -14.42 -26.23
CA THR A 53 -1.51 -13.51 -25.57
C THR A 53 -1.88 -14.00 -24.17
N PHE A 54 -1.85 -13.07 -23.22
CA PHE A 54 -2.14 -13.33 -21.81
C PHE A 54 -3.30 -12.43 -21.35
N GLU A 55 -4.38 -13.03 -20.85
CA GLU A 55 -5.49 -12.31 -20.21
C GLU A 55 -5.51 -12.58 -18.69
N VAL A 56 -4.88 -11.69 -17.92
CA VAL A 56 -4.79 -11.88 -16.46
C VAL A 56 -6.11 -11.53 -15.80
N HIS A 57 -6.58 -12.36 -14.86
CA HIS A 57 -7.81 -12.16 -14.09
C HIS A 57 -7.95 -10.74 -13.49
N SER A 58 -6.88 -10.21 -12.90
CA SER A 58 -6.82 -8.87 -12.29
C SER A 58 -6.90 -7.70 -13.29
N ALA A 59 -6.82 -8.01 -14.58
CA ALA A 59 -6.84 -7.07 -15.69
C ALA A 59 -7.77 -7.55 -16.83
N LYS A 60 -8.81 -8.34 -16.55
CA LYS A 60 -9.75 -8.85 -17.56
C LYS A 60 -10.27 -7.73 -18.48
N GLY A 61 -10.19 -7.97 -19.79
CA GLY A 61 -10.38 -6.99 -20.86
C GLY A 61 -9.15 -6.14 -21.23
N THR A 62 -7.97 -6.44 -20.69
CA THR A 62 -6.66 -5.93 -21.12
C THR A 62 -5.75 -7.10 -21.43
N THR A 63 -5.39 -7.29 -22.70
CA THR A 63 -4.55 -8.39 -23.16
C THR A 63 -3.08 -7.97 -23.14
N THR A 64 -2.22 -8.76 -22.52
CA THR A 64 -0.77 -8.62 -22.65
C THR A 64 -0.34 -9.44 -23.85
N ILE A 65 0.33 -8.81 -24.82
CA ILE A 65 0.71 -9.45 -26.09
C ILE A 65 2.23 -9.44 -26.20
N PHE A 66 2.81 -10.62 -26.39
CA PHE A 66 4.19 -10.78 -26.83
C PHE A 66 4.18 -11.06 -28.33
N ASP A 67 4.83 -10.19 -29.08
CA ASP A 67 4.95 -10.31 -30.53
C ASP A 67 6.43 -10.57 -30.85
N PHE A 68 6.76 -11.84 -31.12
CA PHE A 68 8.11 -12.28 -31.41
C PHE A 68 8.55 -11.95 -32.84
N SER A 69 7.65 -11.48 -33.71
CA SER A 69 8.06 -10.90 -35.00
C SER A 69 8.96 -9.66 -34.81
N MET A 70 8.80 -8.96 -33.69
CA MET A 70 9.67 -7.85 -33.30
C MET A 70 11.13 -8.29 -33.10
N VAL A 71 11.36 -9.52 -32.60
CA VAL A 71 12.71 -10.07 -32.44
C VAL A 71 13.36 -10.26 -33.80
N LYS A 72 12.62 -10.83 -34.76
CA LYS A 72 13.09 -11.04 -36.13
C LYS A 72 13.57 -9.72 -36.75
N ASN A 73 12.76 -8.66 -36.58
CA ASN A 73 13.09 -7.31 -37.07
C ASN A 73 14.35 -6.73 -36.40
N ALA A 74 14.49 -6.89 -35.08
CA ALA A 74 15.65 -6.43 -34.33
C ALA A 74 16.95 -7.14 -34.74
N THR A 75 16.87 -8.36 -35.29
CA THR A 75 18.03 -9.19 -35.68
C THR A 75 18.40 -9.13 -37.16
N ILE A 76 17.69 -8.36 -38.00
CA ILE A 76 17.88 -8.32 -39.47
C ILE A 76 19.34 -8.03 -39.88
N PHE A 77 20.08 -7.24 -39.10
CA PHE A 77 21.44 -6.80 -39.43
C PHE A 77 22.53 -7.86 -39.29
N ARG A 78 22.22 -9.06 -38.76
CA ARG A 78 23.24 -10.12 -38.62
C ARG A 78 23.44 -10.98 -39.85
N GLY A 79 22.65 -10.82 -40.91
CA GLY A 79 22.81 -11.54 -42.19
C GLY A 79 22.42 -13.02 -42.12
N ASP A 80 22.51 -13.64 -40.94
CA ASP A 80 22.07 -15.00 -40.66
C ASP A 80 20.69 -14.91 -40.00
N GLY A 81 19.63 -15.04 -40.80
CA GLY A 81 18.25 -15.12 -40.35
C GLY A 81 17.96 -16.41 -39.61
N ASP A 82 18.73 -16.69 -38.56
CA ASP A 82 18.72 -17.96 -37.87
C ASP A 82 17.51 -18.00 -36.91
N PHE A 83 16.61 -18.95 -37.15
CA PHE A 83 15.43 -19.21 -36.33
C PHE A 83 15.79 -19.41 -34.84
N SER A 84 17.05 -19.74 -34.56
CA SER A 84 17.63 -19.94 -33.23
C SER A 84 17.48 -18.74 -32.28
N TYR A 85 17.55 -17.49 -32.76
CA TYR A 85 17.46 -16.31 -31.88
C TYR A 85 16.05 -16.04 -31.36
N VAL A 86 15.03 -16.26 -32.20
CA VAL A 86 13.63 -16.11 -31.78
C VAL A 86 13.29 -17.18 -30.75
N ILE A 87 13.76 -18.41 -30.97
CA ILE A 87 13.62 -19.52 -30.03
C ILE A 87 14.28 -19.19 -28.71
N LEU A 88 15.53 -18.67 -28.73
CA LEU A 88 16.25 -18.25 -27.53
C LEU A 88 15.46 -17.21 -26.72
N VAL A 89 14.92 -16.17 -27.38
CA VAL A 89 14.12 -15.14 -26.68
C VAL A 89 12.79 -15.70 -26.18
N LYS A 90 12.13 -16.61 -26.93
CA LYS A 90 10.92 -17.31 -26.48
C LYS A 90 11.19 -18.11 -25.20
N CYS A 91 12.29 -18.85 -25.16
CA CYS A 91 12.67 -19.63 -23.98
C CYS A 91 12.98 -18.72 -22.78
N TRP A 92 13.67 -17.61 -23.00
CA TRP A 92 13.93 -16.63 -21.96
C TRP A 92 12.62 -16.00 -21.41
N VAL A 93 11.68 -15.66 -22.28
CA VAL A 93 10.37 -15.14 -21.87
C VAL A 93 9.58 -16.19 -21.08
N ALA A 94 9.56 -17.45 -21.53
CA ALA A 94 8.88 -18.53 -20.83
C ALA A 94 9.47 -18.77 -19.43
N GLU A 95 10.79 -18.75 -19.29
CA GLU A 95 11.46 -18.87 -17.99
C GLU A 95 11.02 -17.75 -17.03
N LEU A 96 11.05 -16.50 -17.50
CA LEU A 96 10.59 -15.36 -16.71
C LEU A 96 9.10 -15.44 -16.34
N LEU A 97 8.26 -16.06 -17.18
CA LEU A 97 6.84 -16.23 -16.88
C LEU A 97 6.58 -17.27 -15.78
N SER A 98 7.54 -18.16 -15.49
CA SER A 98 7.42 -19.09 -14.37
C SER A 98 7.58 -18.38 -13.01
N GLU A 99 8.26 -17.23 -12.98
CA GLU A 99 8.57 -16.49 -11.75
C GLU A 99 7.81 -15.16 -11.64
N PHE A 100 7.52 -14.50 -12.76
CA PHE A 100 6.99 -13.13 -12.81
C PHE A 100 5.65 -13.04 -13.55
N TYR A 101 4.85 -12.04 -13.18
CA TYR A 101 3.59 -11.75 -13.88
C TYR A 101 3.80 -11.33 -15.34
N PRO A 102 2.90 -11.70 -16.28
CA PRO A 102 3.04 -11.40 -17.70
C PRO A 102 3.30 -9.92 -18.03
N GLN A 103 2.70 -8.98 -17.29
CA GLN A 103 2.92 -7.54 -17.50
C GLN A 103 4.36 -7.12 -17.20
N SER A 104 4.94 -7.68 -16.13
CA SER A 104 6.33 -7.43 -15.75
C SER A 104 7.29 -7.99 -16.80
N VAL A 105 7.03 -9.23 -17.24
CA VAL A 105 7.81 -9.87 -18.30
C VAL A 105 7.67 -9.09 -19.61
N ARG A 106 6.48 -8.57 -19.94
CA ARG A 106 6.27 -7.75 -21.14
C ARG A 106 7.08 -6.45 -21.15
N GLY A 107 7.27 -5.85 -19.98
CA GLY A 107 8.16 -4.71 -19.79
C GLY A 107 9.61 -5.08 -20.09
N LYS A 108 10.12 -6.16 -19.48
CA LYS A 108 11.47 -6.70 -19.74
C LYS A 108 11.66 -7.08 -21.21
N PHE A 109 10.70 -7.76 -21.82
CA PHE A 109 10.70 -8.10 -23.25
C PHE A 109 10.81 -6.85 -24.13
N GLY A 110 10.02 -5.82 -23.86
CA GLY A 110 10.08 -4.56 -24.61
C GLY A 110 11.43 -3.84 -24.49
N LEU A 111 12.06 -3.90 -23.31
CA LEU A 111 13.42 -3.38 -23.11
C LEU A 111 14.44 -4.22 -23.87
N LEU A 112 14.33 -5.55 -23.80
CA LEU A 112 15.22 -6.46 -24.52
C LEU A 112 15.22 -6.18 -26.02
N ILE A 113 14.05 -6.04 -26.66
CA ILE A 113 13.98 -5.70 -28.09
C ILE A 113 14.82 -4.46 -28.42
N ARG A 114 14.68 -3.38 -27.65
CA ARG A 114 15.45 -2.14 -27.85
C ARG A 114 16.96 -2.36 -27.65
N ILE A 115 17.33 -3.15 -26.65
CA ILE A 115 18.72 -3.51 -26.38
C ILE A 115 19.29 -4.30 -27.57
N LEU A 116 18.55 -5.29 -28.09
CA LEU A 116 18.97 -6.10 -29.23
C LEU A 116 19.15 -5.24 -30.50
N GLU A 117 18.26 -4.29 -30.75
CA GLU A 117 18.36 -3.33 -31.85
C GLU A 117 19.63 -2.47 -31.73
N GLN A 118 19.84 -1.84 -30.56
CA GLN A 118 20.97 -0.92 -30.33
C GLN A 118 22.32 -1.63 -30.36
N THR A 119 22.38 -2.82 -29.77
CA THR A 119 23.64 -3.59 -29.63
C THR A 119 23.90 -4.50 -30.82
N HIS A 120 22.99 -4.59 -31.78
CA HIS A 120 22.99 -5.60 -32.84
C HIS A 120 23.19 -7.01 -32.26
N PHE A 121 22.31 -7.34 -31.32
CA PHE A 121 22.30 -8.59 -30.56
C PHE A 121 23.58 -8.81 -29.73
N PHE A 122 23.97 -7.81 -28.94
CA PHE A 122 25.19 -7.81 -28.13
C PHE A 122 26.47 -8.03 -28.96
N SER A 123 26.59 -7.39 -30.12
CA SER A 123 27.83 -7.39 -30.90
C SER A 123 28.94 -6.64 -30.15
N PRO A 124 30.15 -7.19 -29.99
CA PRO A 124 31.26 -6.51 -29.29
C PRO A 124 31.54 -5.09 -29.81
N ASN A 125 31.39 -4.87 -31.11
CA ASN A 125 31.65 -3.58 -31.76
C ASN A 125 30.66 -2.47 -31.36
N LYS A 126 29.53 -2.84 -30.75
CA LYS A 126 28.48 -1.90 -30.33
C LYS A 126 28.54 -1.56 -28.85
N LEU A 127 29.43 -2.19 -28.08
CA LEU A 127 29.55 -2.00 -26.63
C LEU A 127 29.74 -0.53 -26.26
N MET A 128 30.74 0.15 -26.86
CA MET A 128 31.09 1.52 -26.49
C MET A 128 29.91 2.47 -26.71
N GLY A 129 29.26 2.40 -27.88
CA GLY A 129 28.08 3.22 -28.18
C GLY A 129 26.89 2.89 -27.29
N PHE A 130 26.72 1.62 -26.88
CA PHE A 130 25.67 1.23 -25.95
C PHE A 130 25.91 1.81 -24.55
N ILE A 131 27.10 1.64 -23.99
CA ILE A 131 27.44 2.21 -22.67
C ILE A 131 27.32 3.73 -22.68
N GLU A 132 27.80 4.39 -23.73
CA GLU A 132 27.66 5.84 -23.88
C GLU A 132 26.19 6.27 -23.94
N SER A 133 25.33 5.53 -24.63
CA SER A 133 23.89 5.81 -24.68
C SER A 133 23.21 5.70 -23.30
N LEU A 134 23.68 4.79 -22.44
CA LEU A 134 23.16 4.65 -21.08
C LEU A 134 23.65 5.79 -20.18
N ARG A 135 24.91 6.21 -20.33
CA ARG A 135 25.49 7.34 -19.57
C ARG A 135 24.81 8.66 -19.92
N ASN A 136 24.51 8.83 -21.20
CA ASN A 136 23.90 10.04 -21.75
C ASN A 136 22.37 9.96 -21.80
N TYR A 137 21.76 8.99 -21.11
CA TYR A 137 20.31 8.74 -21.20
C TYR A 137 19.50 9.95 -20.71
N THR A 138 19.97 10.63 -19.65
CA THR A 138 19.43 11.90 -19.19
C THR A 138 20.51 12.79 -18.56
N PRO A 139 20.31 14.13 -18.53
CA PRO A 139 21.24 15.05 -17.87
C PRO A 139 21.53 14.70 -16.41
N THR A 140 20.53 14.15 -15.69
CA THR A 140 20.67 13.72 -14.30
C THR A 140 21.64 12.53 -14.17
N ILE A 141 21.64 11.60 -15.13
CA ILE A 141 22.57 10.46 -15.12
C ILE A 141 24.00 10.94 -15.44
N ILE A 142 24.15 11.90 -16.36
CA ILE A 142 25.45 12.52 -16.67
C ILE A 142 26.01 13.15 -15.39
N ASN A 143 25.25 14.03 -14.74
CA ASN A 143 25.66 14.69 -13.50
C ASN A 143 26.00 13.68 -12.39
N TYR A 144 25.20 12.62 -12.25
CA TYR A 144 25.39 11.61 -11.22
C TYR A 144 26.63 10.73 -11.47
N MET A 145 26.98 10.46 -12.72
CA MET A 145 28.18 9.69 -13.07
C MET A 145 29.46 10.54 -13.09
N GLU A 146 29.33 11.86 -13.27
CA GLU A 146 30.45 12.81 -13.21
C GLU A 146 30.76 13.26 -11.77
N SER A 147 29.78 13.20 -10.86
CA SER A 147 29.99 13.49 -9.43
C SER A 147 30.74 12.35 -8.73
N ASN A 148 32.06 12.38 -8.79
CA ASN A 148 32.89 11.60 -7.87
C ASN A 148 32.80 12.20 -6.45
N GLU A 149 32.42 11.37 -5.48
CA GLU A 149 32.48 11.59 -4.02
C GLU A 149 31.35 12.40 -3.33
N LEU A 150 30.58 11.67 -2.49
CA LEU A 150 30.39 11.94 -1.05
C LEU A 150 29.86 13.32 -0.59
N ASN A 151 29.00 13.98 -1.36
CA ASN A 151 28.13 15.03 -0.80
C ASN A 151 26.67 14.79 -1.19
N LYS A 152 25.99 13.95 -0.40
CA LYS A 152 24.51 13.86 -0.33
C LYS A 152 23.97 15.16 0.32
N GLY A 153 24.17 16.29 -0.35
CA GLY A 153 23.56 17.57 0.02
C GLY A 153 22.10 17.62 -0.40
N THR A 154 21.31 18.42 0.32
CA THR A 154 19.85 18.55 0.20
C THR A 154 19.36 18.98 -1.19
N ASP A 155 20.16 19.71 -1.98
CA ASP A 155 19.78 20.18 -3.32
C ASP A 155 19.84 19.09 -4.41
N LEU A 156 20.76 18.11 -4.31
CA LEU A 156 20.87 17.02 -5.30
C LEU A 156 19.69 16.03 -5.17
N GLY A 157 19.15 15.88 -3.96
CA GLY A 157 18.00 15.02 -3.67
C GLY A 157 16.71 15.47 -4.36
N ASP A 158 16.54 16.77 -4.58
CA ASP A 158 15.37 17.33 -5.25
C ASP A 158 15.47 17.25 -6.78
N GLU A 159 16.67 17.32 -7.35
CA GLU A 159 16.91 17.02 -8.78
C GLU A 159 16.80 15.51 -9.09
N LEU A 160 17.32 14.65 -8.22
CA LEU A 160 17.19 13.19 -8.31
C LEU A 160 15.73 12.72 -8.25
N ASN A 161 14.88 13.42 -7.50
CA ASN A 161 13.44 13.15 -7.47
C ASN A 161 12.72 13.55 -8.78
N LYS A 162 13.23 14.55 -9.52
CA LYS A 162 12.62 15.03 -10.78
C LYS A 162 12.86 14.10 -11.97
N ASP A 163 14.02 13.43 -12.08
CA ASP A 163 14.34 12.49 -13.17
C ASP A 163 14.56 11.03 -12.72
N LYS A 164 13.95 10.68 -11.61
CA LYS A 164 13.88 9.31 -11.06
C LYS A 164 13.47 8.24 -12.06
N LYS A 165 12.63 8.63 -13.03
CA LYS A 165 12.15 7.75 -14.10
C LYS A 165 13.27 7.39 -15.07
N GLY A 166 14.19 8.31 -15.37
CA GLY A 166 15.37 8.06 -16.19
C GLY A 166 16.31 7.04 -15.55
N LEU A 167 16.70 7.29 -14.29
CA LEU A 167 17.54 6.39 -13.49
C LEU A 167 16.98 4.98 -13.39
N THR A 168 15.69 4.86 -13.04
CA THR A 168 15.00 3.57 -12.96
C THR A 168 14.99 2.87 -14.32
N THR A 169 14.87 3.61 -15.42
CA THR A 169 14.87 3.02 -16.77
C THR A 169 16.24 2.45 -17.14
N VAL A 170 17.33 3.20 -16.90
CA VAL A 170 18.69 2.71 -17.16
C VAL A 170 19.02 1.51 -16.29
N TYR A 171 18.66 1.55 -15.00
CA TYR A 171 18.82 0.41 -14.11
C TYR A 171 18.09 -0.84 -14.62
N ASN A 172 16.84 -0.70 -15.07
CA ASN A 172 16.09 -1.81 -15.66
C ASN A 172 16.69 -2.31 -16.99
N ILE A 173 17.28 -1.42 -17.80
CA ILE A 173 18.00 -1.81 -19.02
C ILE A 173 19.23 -2.65 -18.67
N ILE A 174 20.01 -2.23 -17.67
CA ILE A 174 21.19 -2.96 -17.20
C ILE A 174 20.79 -4.35 -16.67
N LEU A 175 19.78 -4.42 -15.79
CA LEU A 175 19.30 -5.68 -15.25
C LEU A 175 18.76 -6.62 -16.34
N THR A 176 17.97 -6.08 -17.28
CA THR A 176 17.45 -6.89 -18.40
C THR A 176 18.59 -7.41 -19.28
N SER A 177 19.62 -6.60 -19.51
CA SER A 177 20.80 -6.98 -20.29
C SER A 177 21.59 -8.10 -19.60
N LEU A 178 21.88 -7.95 -18.31
CA LEU A 178 22.62 -8.94 -17.53
C LEU A 178 21.85 -10.26 -17.43
N ASN A 179 20.56 -10.21 -17.10
CA ASN A 179 19.72 -11.39 -16.98
C ASN A 179 19.66 -12.18 -18.31
N PHE A 180 19.46 -11.49 -19.44
CA PHE A 180 19.44 -12.13 -20.76
C PHE A 180 20.81 -12.68 -21.16
N LEU A 181 21.90 -11.93 -20.92
CA LEU A 181 23.26 -12.38 -21.22
C LEU A 181 23.63 -13.65 -20.44
N THR A 182 23.25 -13.73 -19.16
CA THR A 182 23.46 -14.93 -18.33
C THR A 182 22.66 -16.12 -18.86
N PHE A 183 21.39 -15.91 -19.25
CA PHE A 183 20.56 -16.97 -19.82
C PHE A 183 21.11 -17.49 -21.16
N SER A 184 21.52 -16.57 -22.04
CA SER A 184 21.79 -16.88 -23.45
C SER A 184 23.17 -17.45 -23.77
N GLU A 185 24.10 -17.44 -22.81
CA GLU A 185 25.50 -17.90 -23.00
C GLU A 185 26.19 -17.33 -24.24
N LEU A 186 25.87 -16.09 -24.64
CA LEU A 186 26.49 -15.48 -25.81
C LEU A 186 28.01 -15.34 -25.63
N ASN A 187 28.79 -15.57 -26.70
CA ASN A 187 30.24 -15.35 -26.70
C ASN A 187 30.64 -13.93 -26.25
N SER A 188 29.75 -12.95 -26.42
CA SER A 188 29.94 -11.56 -26.00
C SER A 188 29.58 -11.28 -24.54
N PHE A 189 29.20 -12.30 -23.75
CA PHE A 189 28.90 -12.19 -22.32
C PHE A 189 30.00 -11.43 -21.59
N HIS A 190 31.25 -11.91 -21.67
CA HIS A 190 32.38 -11.28 -20.98
C HIS A 190 32.67 -9.84 -21.45
N THR A 191 32.32 -9.51 -22.70
CA THR A 191 32.49 -8.17 -23.26
C THR A 191 31.53 -7.16 -22.63
N TYR A 192 30.26 -7.54 -22.42
CA TYR A 192 29.23 -6.65 -21.90
C TYR A 192 29.09 -6.69 -20.38
N HIS A 193 29.39 -7.85 -19.77
CA HIS A 193 29.11 -8.10 -18.36
C HIS A 193 29.80 -7.11 -17.41
N LYS A 194 31.13 -6.99 -17.49
CA LYS A 194 31.89 -6.12 -16.58
C LYS A 194 31.49 -4.64 -16.68
N PRO A 195 31.43 -4.03 -17.88
CA PRO A 195 30.98 -2.64 -18.04
C PRO A 195 29.59 -2.37 -17.45
N LEU A 196 28.65 -3.31 -17.59
CA LEU A 196 27.28 -3.17 -17.08
C LEU A 196 27.22 -3.28 -15.54
N ILE A 197 27.98 -4.19 -14.94
CA ILE A 197 28.08 -4.31 -13.48
C ILE A 197 28.73 -3.07 -12.86
N ASP A 198 29.82 -2.57 -13.45
CA ASP A 198 30.50 -1.38 -12.96
C ASP A 198 29.56 -0.17 -13.01
N MET A 199 28.77 -0.05 -14.09
CA MET A 199 27.74 0.98 -14.22
C MET A 199 26.63 0.84 -13.18
N LYS A 200 26.16 -0.39 -12.92
CA LYS A 200 25.14 -0.68 -11.90
C LYS A 200 25.61 -0.26 -10.50
N LYS A 201 26.86 -0.58 -10.14
CA LYS A 201 27.44 -0.23 -8.83
C LYS A 201 27.50 1.27 -8.61
N GLY A 202 27.72 2.05 -9.68
CA GLY A 202 27.62 3.50 -9.60
C GLY A 202 26.22 3.99 -9.24
N LEU A 203 25.17 3.34 -9.75
CA LEU A 203 23.78 3.81 -9.72
C LEU A 203 23.01 3.63 -8.40
N GLN A 204 23.63 3.24 -7.27
CA GLN A 204 22.97 2.85 -6.00
C GLN A 204 21.60 3.53 -5.74
N ILE A 205 20.51 2.87 -6.14
CA ILE A 205 19.15 3.35 -5.94
C ILE A 205 18.70 2.88 -4.56
N GLU A 206 18.67 3.76 -3.58
CA GLU A 206 18.07 3.43 -2.28
C GLU A 206 16.59 3.03 -2.48
N PRO A 207 16.12 1.97 -1.79
CA PRO A 207 14.75 1.53 -1.90
C PRO A 207 13.81 2.65 -1.46
N ILE A 208 12.93 3.06 -2.38
CA ILE A 208 12.02 4.18 -2.18
C ILE A 208 10.96 3.75 -1.17
N ILE A 209 11.11 4.18 0.08
CA ILE A 209 10.05 4.06 1.07
C ILE A 209 8.85 4.85 0.54
N ARG A 210 7.73 4.16 0.28
CA ARG A 210 6.48 4.82 -0.11
C ARG A 210 6.08 5.73 1.05
N ARG A 211 6.19 7.05 0.86
CA ARG A 211 5.56 8.01 1.77
C ARG A 211 4.06 7.74 1.75
N LEU A 212 3.32 7.93 2.84
CA LEU A 212 1.84 7.98 2.85
C LEU A 212 1.35 9.44 2.92
N PRO A 213 0.07 9.74 2.58
CA PRO A 213 -0.52 11.04 2.87
C PRO A 213 -0.57 11.29 4.38
N LYS A 214 -0.57 12.56 4.79
CA LYS A 214 -0.68 12.94 6.21
C LYS A 214 -2.09 12.66 6.72
N GLY A 215 -2.26 12.48 8.04
CA GLY A 215 -3.57 12.24 8.67
C GLY A 215 -4.61 13.29 8.26
N LYS A 216 -4.25 14.58 8.25
CA LYS A 216 -5.11 15.70 7.82
C LYS A 216 -5.72 15.51 6.42
N ASP A 217 -4.92 15.11 5.42
CA ASP A 217 -5.40 14.89 4.05
C ASP A 217 -6.39 13.73 3.96
N VAL A 218 -6.14 12.66 4.73
CA VAL A 218 -7.02 11.49 4.80
C VAL A 218 -8.34 11.83 5.49
N ILE A 219 -8.30 12.60 6.58
CA ILE A 219 -9.50 13.08 7.29
C ILE A 219 -10.37 13.93 6.36
N LYS A 220 -9.77 14.84 5.58
CA LYS A 220 -10.48 15.65 4.59
C LYS A 220 -11.19 14.82 3.53
N LEU A 221 -10.50 13.80 3.00
CA LEU A 221 -11.13 12.87 2.06
C LEU A 221 -12.29 12.10 2.73
N ASP A 222 -12.08 11.57 3.93
CA ASP A 222 -13.11 10.85 4.67
C ASP A 222 -14.37 11.71 4.90
N TYR A 223 -14.17 12.97 5.30
CA TYR A 223 -15.23 13.96 5.44
C TYR A 223 -15.98 14.15 4.11
N CYS A 224 -15.27 14.43 3.01
CA CYS A 224 -15.88 14.61 1.70
C CYS A 224 -16.69 13.39 1.25
N ILE A 225 -16.16 12.18 1.46
CA ILE A 225 -16.88 10.93 1.13
C ILE A 225 -18.14 10.82 1.99
N LYS A 226 -18.05 10.98 3.31
CA LYS A 226 -19.20 10.88 4.22
C LYS A 226 -20.29 11.88 3.86
N GLN A 227 -19.92 13.15 3.68
CA GLN A 227 -20.87 14.22 3.35
C GLN A 227 -21.52 13.99 1.98
N TYR A 228 -20.75 13.59 0.98
CA TYR A 228 -21.27 13.40 -0.37
C TYR A 228 -22.33 12.27 -0.43
N PHE A 229 -22.15 11.24 0.39
CA PHE A 229 -23.01 10.06 0.44
C PHE A 229 -24.01 10.03 1.62
N GLU A 230 -24.15 11.12 2.38
CA GLU A 230 -25.05 11.17 3.54
C GLU A 230 -26.51 10.78 3.18
N ASN A 231 -26.95 11.16 1.98
CA ASN A 231 -28.28 10.90 1.47
C ASN A 231 -28.36 9.62 0.60
N GLY A 232 -27.44 8.67 0.81
CA GLY A 232 -27.43 7.37 0.14
C GLY A 232 -26.99 7.37 -1.33
N LEU A 233 -27.33 6.30 -2.06
CA LEU A 233 -26.83 6.01 -3.41
C LEU A 233 -27.82 6.28 -4.55
N PHE A 234 -29.02 6.78 -4.26
CA PHE A 234 -30.14 6.80 -5.21
C PHE A 234 -29.99 7.80 -6.36
N SER A 235 -29.18 8.85 -6.21
CA SER A 235 -28.97 9.81 -7.30
C SER A 235 -27.97 9.28 -8.34
N PRO A 236 -28.16 9.56 -9.64
CA PRO A 236 -27.22 9.16 -10.69
C PRO A 236 -25.77 9.59 -10.41
N ASP A 237 -25.56 10.83 -9.96
CA ASP A 237 -24.22 11.34 -9.65
C ASP A 237 -23.55 10.58 -8.50
N ARG A 238 -24.31 10.25 -7.45
CA ARG A 238 -23.78 9.46 -6.33
C ARG A 238 -23.54 8.02 -6.77
N LEU A 239 -24.44 7.43 -7.54
CA LEU A 239 -24.27 6.07 -8.04
C LEU A 239 -23.03 5.95 -8.95
N PHE A 240 -22.72 6.99 -9.71
CA PHE A 240 -21.49 7.09 -10.50
C PHE A 240 -20.22 7.02 -9.63
N PHE A 241 -20.18 7.73 -8.50
CA PHE A 241 -19.05 7.73 -7.57
C PHE A 241 -19.13 6.65 -6.47
N ALA A 242 -20.21 5.89 -6.37
CA ALA A 242 -20.38 4.84 -5.37
C ALA A 242 -19.23 3.81 -5.27
N PRO A 243 -18.48 3.48 -6.35
CA PRO A 243 -17.29 2.64 -6.21
C PRO A 243 -16.23 3.22 -5.26
N ILE A 244 -16.15 4.55 -5.12
CA ILE A 244 -15.24 5.22 -4.17
C ILE A 244 -15.70 4.97 -2.74
N LEU A 245 -17.01 5.04 -2.46
CA LEU A 245 -17.56 4.72 -1.13
C LEU A 245 -17.30 3.25 -0.75
N LEU A 246 -17.57 2.32 -1.68
CA LEU A 246 -17.31 0.90 -1.46
C LEU A 246 -15.83 0.62 -1.21
N TRP A 247 -14.93 1.20 -2.02
CA TRP A 247 -13.49 1.10 -1.81
C TRP A 247 -13.08 1.61 -0.44
N TRP A 248 -13.56 2.80 -0.06
CA TRP A 248 -13.24 3.43 1.21
C TRP A 248 -13.72 2.60 2.41
N ARG A 249 -14.95 2.07 2.37
CA ARG A 249 -15.53 1.29 3.48
C ARG A 249 -14.92 -0.09 3.62
N ILE A 250 -14.59 -0.75 2.51
CA ILE A 250 -14.09 -2.14 2.52
C ILE A 250 -12.58 -2.17 2.77
N THR A 251 -11.79 -1.40 2.01
CA THR A 251 -10.33 -1.57 1.99
C THR A 251 -9.59 -0.89 3.15
N ASN A 252 -10.24 0.00 3.90
CA ASN A 252 -9.70 0.55 5.15
C ASN A 252 -9.80 -0.45 6.31
N VAL A 253 -10.69 -1.44 6.20
CA VAL A 253 -10.88 -2.49 7.22
C VAL A 253 -10.16 -3.77 6.80
N ILE A 254 -10.29 -4.15 5.53
CA ILE A 254 -9.70 -5.37 4.98
C ILE A 254 -8.51 -4.99 4.10
N PRO A 255 -7.28 -5.44 4.40
CA PRO A 255 -6.13 -5.15 3.55
C PRO A 255 -6.25 -5.86 2.19
N ILE A 256 -6.74 -5.15 1.18
CA ILE A 256 -7.00 -5.64 -0.17
C ILE A 256 -6.25 -4.78 -1.18
N ARG A 257 -5.62 -5.38 -2.19
CA ARG A 257 -5.01 -4.59 -3.28
C ARG A 257 -6.12 -3.98 -4.14
N ILE A 258 -5.89 -2.80 -4.71
CA ILE A 258 -6.92 -2.19 -5.58
C ILE A 258 -7.34 -3.09 -6.75
N SER A 259 -6.41 -3.86 -7.29
CA SER A 259 -6.69 -4.84 -8.34
C SER A 259 -7.65 -5.93 -7.86
N GLU A 260 -7.45 -6.46 -6.65
CA GLU A 260 -8.33 -7.46 -6.03
C GLU A 260 -9.72 -6.85 -5.78
N PHE A 261 -9.80 -5.65 -5.20
CA PHE A 261 -11.06 -4.93 -5.00
C PHE A 261 -11.85 -4.77 -6.30
N CYS A 262 -11.19 -4.35 -7.38
CA CYS A 262 -11.83 -4.17 -8.68
C CYS A 262 -12.32 -5.47 -9.31
N THR A 263 -11.83 -6.62 -8.86
CA THR A 263 -12.19 -7.95 -9.36
C THR A 263 -12.99 -8.79 -8.37
N ILE A 264 -13.46 -8.21 -7.26
CA ILE A 264 -14.45 -8.86 -6.40
C ILE A 264 -15.62 -9.27 -7.29
N ARG A 265 -16.11 -10.50 -7.15
CA ARG A 265 -17.22 -11.01 -7.97
C ARG A 265 -18.51 -10.26 -7.66
N ARG A 266 -19.46 -10.26 -8.61
CA ARG A 266 -20.76 -9.63 -8.40
C ARG A 266 -21.53 -10.26 -7.22
N GLU A 267 -21.53 -11.58 -7.16
CA GLU A 267 -22.13 -12.37 -6.07
C GLU A 267 -21.10 -12.63 -4.96
N CYS A 268 -20.59 -11.56 -4.35
CA CYS A 268 -19.54 -11.67 -3.34
C CYS A 268 -20.03 -11.72 -1.90
N ILE A 269 -21.33 -11.54 -1.63
CA ILE A 269 -21.86 -11.49 -0.27
C ILE A 269 -22.77 -12.68 0.02
N SER A 270 -22.76 -13.15 1.27
CA SER A 270 -23.67 -14.19 1.75
C SER A 270 -24.06 -13.95 3.20
N GLU A 271 -25.26 -14.40 3.56
CA GLU A 271 -25.76 -14.41 4.94
C GLU A 271 -25.93 -15.86 5.38
N ILE A 272 -25.29 -16.23 6.49
CA ILE A 272 -25.33 -17.59 7.05
C ILE A 272 -25.56 -17.44 8.56
N ASP A 273 -26.64 -18.04 9.06
CA ASP A 273 -26.99 -18.04 10.49
C ASP A 273 -27.03 -16.63 11.14
N GLY A 274 -27.50 -15.64 10.39
CA GLY A 274 -27.58 -14.24 10.83
C GLY A 274 -26.24 -13.49 10.88
N ARG A 275 -25.16 -14.10 10.36
CA ARG A 275 -23.85 -13.48 10.16
C ARG A 275 -23.64 -13.20 8.68
N TYR A 276 -22.89 -12.14 8.40
CA TYR A 276 -22.71 -11.60 7.04
C TYR A 276 -21.27 -11.81 6.60
N TYR A 277 -21.09 -12.21 5.34
CA TYR A 277 -19.78 -12.57 4.80
C TYR A 277 -19.51 -11.90 3.45
N ILE A 278 -18.24 -11.63 3.16
CA ILE A 278 -17.74 -11.25 1.84
C ILE A 278 -16.69 -12.24 1.35
N THR A 279 -16.80 -12.65 0.09
CA THR A 279 -15.83 -13.50 -0.60
C THR A 279 -14.97 -12.67 -1.55
N LEU A 280 -13.66 -12.70 -1.32
CA LEU A 280 -12.66 -11.95 -2.06
C LEU A 280 -11.98 -12.82 -3.13
N PRO A 281 -11.47 -12.22 -4.22
CA PRO A 281 -10.85 -12.95 -5.33
C PRO A 281 -9.40 -13.35 -5.00
N ARG A 282 -9.20 -14.05 -3.88
CA ARG A 282 -7.89 -14.53 -3.43
C ARG A 282 -7.65 -15.95 -3.93
N LYS A 283 -6.52 -16.19 -4.57
CA LYS A 283 -6.16 -17.53 -5.05
C LYS A 283 -5.58 -18.38 -3.93
N LYS A 284 -6.12 -19.59 -3.78
CA LYS A 284 -5.53 -20.63 -2.95
C LYS A 284 -4.31 -21.16 -3.69
N LYS A 285 -3.10 -20.66 -3.39
CA LYS A 285 -1.89 -21.36 -3.82
C LYS A 285 -1.80 -22.67 -3.03
N PRO A 286 -1.47 -23.82 -3.66
CA PRO A 286 -1.33 -25.08 -2.95
C PRO A 286 -0.35 -24.90 -1.78
N ALA A 287 -0.75 -25.41 -0.61
CA ALA A 287 0.00 -25.29 0.61
C ALA A 287 1.32 -26.06 0.49
N SER A 288 2.37 -25.41 0.00
CA SER A 288 3.74 -25.79 0.37
C SER A 288 3.82 -25.67 1.89
N HIS A 289 4.47 -26.63 2.56
CA HIS A 289 4.67 -26.65 4.01
C HIS A 289 5.23 -25.33 4.58
N ARG A 290 5.77 -24.44 3.74
CA ARG A 290 6.31 -23.13 4.10
C ARG A 290 5.35 -21.94 4.02
N ARG A 291 4.13 -22.04 3.48
CA ARG A 291 3.23 -20.87 3.25
C ARG A 291 2.12 -20.68 4.31
N VAL A 292 1.64 -19.44 4.46
CA VAL A 292 0.48 -19.05 5.30
C VAL A 292 -0.84 -19.33 4.56
N GLN A 293 -1.87 -19.83 5.24
CA GLN A 293 -3.19 -20.09 4.64
C GLN A 293 -3.94 -18.78 4.36
N VAL A 294 -4.21 -18.48 3.09
CA VAL A 294 -4.99 -17.31 2.70
C VAL A 294 -6.48 -17.57 2.88
N VAL A 295 -7.16 -16.72 3.65
CA VAL A 295 -8.63 -16.73 3.80
C VAL A 295 -9.25 -15.85 2.72
N ASP A 296 -10.19 -16.42 1.97
CA ASP A 296 -10.93 -15.77 0.88
C ASP A 296 -12.28 -15.23 1.34
N THR A 297 -12.92 -15.86 2.31
CA THR A 297 -14.22 -15.46 2.85
C THR A 297 -14.08 -14.90 4.27
N LEU A 298 -14.51 -13.66 4.46
CA LEU A 298 -14.36 -12.92 5.72
C LEU A 298 -15.73 -12.50 6.25
N GLU A 299 -15.92 -12.58 7.56
CA GLU A 299 -17.09 -12.01 8.22
C GLU A 299 -17.03 -10.48 8.12
N ILE A 300 -18.15 -9.86 7.78
CA ILE A 300 -18.32 -8.42 7.67
C ILE A 300 -19.50 -7.97 8.52
N THR A 301 -19.50 -6.69 8.83
CA THR A 301 -20.62 -6.06 9.52
C THR A 301 -21.82 -5.92 8.60
N LYS A 302 -23.01 -5.87 9.20
CA LYS A 302 -24.27 -5.70 8.47
C LYS A 302 -24.29 -4.43 7.62
N ASP A 303 -23.69 -3.33 8.09
CA ASP A 303 -23.65 -2.07 7.33
C ASP A 303 -22.86 -2.19 6.03
N ILE A 304 -21.76 -2.96 6.02
CA ILE A 304 -20.98 -3.22 4.79
C ILE A 304 -21.79 -4.14 3.86
N PHE A 305 -22.45 -5.15 4.42
CA PHE A 305 -23.31 -6.06 3.65
C PHE A 305 -24.44 -5.31 2.96
N ASP A 306 -25.21 -4.52 3.71
CA ASP A 306 -26.35 -3.74 3.21
C ASP A 306 -25.90 -2.70 2.16
N LEU A 307 -24.72 -2.09 2.35
CA LEU A 307 -24.14 -1.17 1.36
C LEU A 307 -23.81 -1.87 0.04
N ILE A 308 -23.20 -3.06 0.10
CA ILE A 308 -22.87 -3.86 -1.08
C ILE A 308 -24.14 -4.32 -1.80
N ASP A 309 -25.08 -4.90 -1.06
CA ASP A 309 -26.35 -5.39 -1.58
C ASP A 309 -27.17 -4.25 -2.23
N GLY A 310 -27.27 -3.10 -1.55
CA GLY A 310 -27.93 -1.91 -2.07
C GLY A 310 -27.30 -1.41 -3.37
N TYR A 311 -25.97 -1.36 -3.45
CA TYR A 311 -25.27 -1.00 -4.69
C TYR A 311 -25.53 -2.02 -5.82
N ILE A 312 -25.50 -3.31 -5.53
CA ILE A 312 -25.80 -4.36 -6.52
C ILE A 312 -27.20 -4.13 -7.09
N LYS A 313 -28.22 -3.98 -6.24
CA LYS A 313 -29.61 -3.76 -6.64
C LYS A 313 -29.78 -2.52 -7.52
N LEU A 314 -29.17 -1.39 -7.13
CA LEU A 314 -29.25 -0.13 -7.88
C LEU A 314 -28.54 -0.17 -9.24
N THR A 315 -27.60 -1.09 -9.43
CA THR A 315 -26.81 -1.18 -10.67
C THR A 315 -27.29 -2.26 -11.64
N ILE A 316 -28.28 -3.09 -11.25
CA ILE A 316 -28.93 -4.08 -12.15
C ILE A 316 -29.47 -3.44 -13.44
N PRO A 317 -30.16 -2.29 -13.42
CA PRO A 317 -30.75 -1.70 -14.64
C PRO A 317 -29.75 -1.33 -15.74
N TYR A 318 -28.46 -1.20 -15.41
CA TYR A 318 -27.41 -0.80 -16.36
C TYR A 318 -26.78 -1.99 -17.10
N GLY A 319 -27.25 -3.21 -16.82
CA GLY A 319 -26.85 -4.45 -17.51
C GLY A 319 -25.94 -5.35 -16.68
N GLU A 320 -25.52 -6.45 -17.32
CA GLU A 320 -24.73 -7.51 -16.70
C GLU A 320 -23.36 -7.02 -16.21
N SER A 321 -22.92 -7.56 -15.08
CA SER A 321 -21.57 -7.35 -14.57
C SER A 321 -21.07 -8.58 -13.83
N ASN A 322 -19.84 -8.99 -14.14
CA ASN A 322 -19.14 -10.09 -13.49
C ASN A 322 -18.42 -9.67 -12.20
N THR A 323 -18.14 -8.37 -12.06
CA THR A 323 -17.48 -7.78 -10.90
C THR A 323 -18.50 -7.07 -10.01
N LEU A 324 -18.22 -6.95 -8.71
CA LEU A 324 -19.02 -6.18 -7.75
C LEU A 324 -19.32 -4.80 -8.32
N ILE A 325 -18.27 -4.08 -8.73
CA ILE A 325 -18.40 -2.78 -9.39
C ILE A 325 -18.87 -2.97 -10.83
N SER A 326 -19.97 -2.32 -11.20
CA SER A 326 -20.52 -2.38 -12.57
C SER A 326 -19.86 -1.31 -13.45
N TYR A 327 -19.01 -1.75 -14.38
CA TYR A 327 -18.41 -0.82 -15.35
C TYR A 327 -19.46 -0.20 -16.28
N ARG A 328 -20.50 -0.94 -16.65
CA ARG A 328 -21.61 -0.43 -17.47
C ARG A 328 -22.34 0.73 -16.80
N THR A 329 -22.54 0.68 -15.49
CA THR A 329 -23.12 1.78 -14.72
C THR A 329 -22.23 3.02 -14.83
N VAL A 330 -20.93 2.88 -14.53
CA VAL A 330 -19.98 4.01 -14.61
C VAL A 330 -19.93 4.61 -16.02
N LEU A 331 -19.94 3.77 -17.06
CA LEU A 331 -19.93 4.22 -18.45
C LEU A 331 -21.22 4.95 -18.84
N THR A 332 -22.38 4.42 -18.42
CA THR A 332 -23.69 5.00 -18.80
C THR A 332 -23.91 6.35 -18.12
N LEU A 333 -23.47 6.49 -16.88
CA LEU A 333 -23.59 7.71 -16.09
C LEU A 333 -22.47 8.71 -16.38
N GLU A 334 -21.50 8.37 -17.21
CA GLU A 334 -20.41 9.27 -17.61
C GLU A 334 -20.87 10.24 -18.70
N GLU A 335 -21.43 11.39 -18.31
CA GLU A 335 -22.00 12.37 -19.25
C GLU A 335 -20.97 13.08 -20.15
N LYS A 336 -19.68 13.13 -19.77
CA LYS A 336 -18.76 14.16 -20.30
C LYS A 336 -17.56 13.71 -21.11
N ASN A 337 -17.28 12.41 -21.29
CA ASN A 337 -16.22 11.94 -22.20
C ASN A 337 -16.36 10.42 -22.35
N ALA A 338 -17.02 9.93 -23.40
CA ALA A 338 -17.09 8.49 -23.63
C ALA A 338 -15.67 7.94 -23.88
N PRO A 339 -15.10 7.13 -22.97
CA PRO A 339 -13.81 6.50 -23.22
C PRO A 339 -13.95 5.54 -24.41
N ARG A 340 -12.85 5.32 -25.16
CA ARG A 340 -12.76 4.24 -26.15
C ARG A 340 -13.32 2.96 -25.50
N LYS A 341 -14.37 2.39 -26.10
CA LYS A 341 -15.08 1.21 -25.59
C LYS A 341 -14.06 0.12 -25.25
N LYS A 342 -14.00 -0.27 -23.97
CA LYS A 342 -13.23 -1.45 -23.54
C LYS A 342 -13.81 -2.68 -24.22
N ARG A 343 -12.96 -3.65 -24.57
CA ARG A 343 -13.39 -4.90 -25.24
C ARG A 343 -14.41 -5.70 -24.43
N ASN A 344 -14.24 -5.76 -23.11
CA ASN A 344 -15.17 -6.44 -22.21
C ASN A 344 -15.82 -5.43 -21.24
N MET A 345 -17.13 -5.25 -21.38
CA MET A 345 -17.93 -4.27 -20.64
C MET A 345 -18.39 -4.76 -19.28
N ASP A 346 -18.30 -6.07 -19.01
CA ASP A 346 -18.88 -6.68 -17.80
C ASP A 346 -17.89 -6.69 -16.62
N TYR A 347 -16.64 -6.31 -16.88
CA TYR A 347 -15.55 -6.25 -15.90
C TYR A 347 -15.06 -4.83 -15.62
N PHE A 348 -15.04 -4.46 -14.35
CA PHE A 348 -14.35 -3.30 -13.84
C PHE A 348 -12.85 -3.58 -13.61
N ASN A 349 -11.99 -2.55 -13.61
CA ASN A 349 -10.55 -2.72 -13.35
C ASN A 349 -9.93 -1.49 -12.67
N SER A 350 -8.69 -1.68 -12.19
CA SER A 350 -7.95 -0.66 -11.43
C SER A 350 -7.65 0.61 -12.23
N ALA A 351 -7.48 0.52 -13.54
CA ALA A 351 -7.26 1.70 -14.39
C ALA A 351 -8.52 2.58 -14.48
N ILE A 352 -9.71 1.98 -14.55
CA ILE A 352 -10.97 2.72 -14.49
C ILE A 352 -11.12 3.37 -13.11
N PHE A 353 -10.86 2.62 -12.03
CA PHE A 353 -10.89 3.17 -10.67
C PHE A 353 -9.95 4.36 -10.49
N ALA A 354 -8.72 4.26 -11.00
CA ALA A 354 -7.73 5.33 -10.92
C ALA A 354 -8.18 6.63 -11.63
N ARG A 355 -9.01 6.53 -12.68
CA ARG A 355 -9.64 7.71 -13.30
C ARG A 355 -10.80 8.22 -12.45
N LEU A 356 -11.60 7.32 -11.89
CA LEU A 356 -12.75 7.68 -11.06
C LEU A 356 -12.33 8.44 -9.80
N ILE A 357 -11.29 7.98 -9.09
CA ILE A 357 -10.80 8.65 -7.87
C ILE A 357 -10.22 10.04 -8.18
N LYS A 358 -9.45 10.18 -9.27
CA LYS A 358 -8.94 11.49 -9.72
C LYS A 358 -10.08 12.45 -10.04
N ARG A 359 -11.14 11.92 -10.64
CA ARG A 359 -12.34 12.69 -10.94
C ARG A 359 -13.09 13.08 -9.67
N PHE A 360 -13.18 12.19 -8.68
CA PHE A 360 -13.77 12.49 -7.38
C PHE A 360 -13.02 13.62 -6.68
N TYR A 361 -11.68 13.59 -6.68
CA TYR A 361 -10.87 14.68 -6.17
C TYR A 361 -11.19 16.01 -6.87
N ARG A 362 -11.15 16.03 -8.20
CA ARG A 362 -11.42 17.23 -8.99
C ARG A 362 -12.84 17.77 -8.80
N ASP A 363 -13.84 16.92 -8.97
CA ASP A 363 -15.24 17.35 -9.07
C ASP A 363 -15.87 17.55 -7.69
N ILE A 364 -15.50 16.71 -6.70
CA ILE A 364 -16.15 16.67 -5.39
C ILE A 364 -15.28 17.35 -4.34
N VAL A 365 -14.06 16.87 -4.14
CA VAL A 365 -13.19 17.37 -3.06
C VAL A 365 -12.79 18.82 -3.30
N TYR A 366 -12.20 19.12 -4.47
CA TYR A 366 -11.81 20.48 -4.84
C TYR A 366 -12.98 21.31 -5.36
N GLY A 367 -13.92 20.68 -6.07
CA GLY A 367 -15.02 21.37 -6.72
C GLY A 367 -16.16 21.75 -5.78
N ILE A 368 -16.76 20.77 -5.09
CA ILE A 368 -17.93 20.99 -4.22
C ILE A 368 -17.52 21.43 -2.82
N TYR A 369 -16.54 20.74 -2.23
CA TYR A 369 -16.14 21.00 -0.84
C TYR A 369 -14.99 22.01 -0.70
N ASN A 370 -14.33 22.38 -1.81
CA ASN A 370 -13.22 23.33 -1.83
C ASN A 370 -12.08 22.99 -0.84
N GLU A 371 -11.84 21.70 -0.61
CA GLU A 371 -10.85 21.22 0.35
C GLU A 371 -9.45 21.19 -0.27
N SER A 372 -8.47 21.86 0.35
CA SER A 372 -7.07 21.77 -0.08
C SER A 372 -6.38 20.53 0.52
N ILE A 373 -5.84 19.68 -0.35
CA ILE A 373 -5.11 18.45 0.02
C ILE A 373 -3.68 18.55 -0.49
N GLU A 374 -2.70 18.40 0.40
CA GLU A 374 -1.28 18.40 0.00
C GLU A 374 -0.96 17.15 -0.82
N ARG A 375 -1.52 16.02 -0.41
CA ARG A 375 -1.37 14.76 -1.12
C ARG A 375 -2.62 13.90 -1.15
N GLU A 376 -3.07 13.62 -2.37
CA GLU A 376 -4.15 12.67 -2.62
C GLU A 376 -3.82 11.24 -2.14
N VAL A 377 -4.81 10.62 -1.52
CA VAL A 377 -4.82 9.20 -1.16
C VAL A 377 -4.87 8.38 -2.44
N ARG A 378 -3.86 7.52 -2.63
CA ARG A 378 -3.84 6.61 -3.78
C ARG A 378 -4.68 5.36 -3.48
N PRO A 379 -5.20 4.68 -4.51
CA PRO A 379 -6.06 3.51 -4.31
C PRO A 379 -5.46 2.37 -3.46
N ASN A 380 -4.14 2.25 -3.43
CA ASN A 380 -3.45 1.23 -2.63
C ASN A 380 -3.02 1.73 -1.25
N ASP A 381 -3.17 3.02 -0.93
CA ASP A 381 -2.77 3.57 0.38
C ASP A 381 -3.70 3.04 1.48
N THR A 382 -4.97 2.78 1.20
CA THR A 382 -5.93 2.16 2.16
C THR A 382 -5.49 0.76 2.62
N ARG A 383 -4.83 -0.01 1.75
CA ARG A 383 -4.21 -1.28 2.14
C ARG A 383 -3.13 -1.07 3.19
N HIS A 384 -2.31 -0.01 3.06
CA HIS A 384 -1.31 0.33 4.08
C HIS A 384 -1.98 0.76 5.38
N PHE A 385 -3.05 1.55 5.31
CA PHE A 385 -3.80 1.98 6.49
C PHE A 385 -4.38 0.78 7.26
N ALA A 386 -4.98 -0.18 6.56
CA ALA A 386 -5.52 -1.39 7.18
C ALA A 386 -4.43 -2.24 7.85
N PHE A 387 -3.28 -2.43 7.21
CA PHE A 387 -2.15 -3.13 7.83
C PHE A 387 -1.61 -2.43 9.08
N CYS A 388 -1.45 -1.11 9.01
CA CYS A 388 -1.01 -0.31 10.15
C CYS A 388 -2.01 -0.42 11.30
N SER A 389 -3.31 -0.29 11.03
CA SER A 389 -4.36 -0.43 12.05
C SER A 389 -4.35 -1.82 12.72
N LEU A 390 -4.23 -2.90 11.95
CA LEU A 390 -4.15 -4.26 12.52
C LEU A 390 -2.90 -4.45 13.39
N LEU A 391 -1.75 -3.91 12.98
CA LEU A 391 -0.53 -3.95 13.78
C LEU A 391 -0.70 -3.22 15.11
N MET A 392 -1.26 -2.00 15.07
CA MET A 392 -1.46 -1.18 16.26
C MET A 392 -2.51 -1.76 17.22
N GLN A 393 -3.44 -2.57 16.72
CA GLN A 393 -4.37 -3.37 17.53
C GLN A 393 -3.72 -4.64 18.14
N GLY A 394 -2.42 -4.87 17.90
CA GLY A 394 -1.70 -6.03 18.45
C GLY A 394 -2.09 -7.36 17.81
N ILE A 395 -2.69 -7.33 16.61
CA ILE A 395 -3.05 -8.55 15.87
C ILE A 395 -1.77 -9.29 15.48
N SER A 396 -1.79 -10.62 15.61
CA SER A 396 -0.58 -11.42 15.34
C SER A 396 -0.13 -11.29 13.88
N PRO A 397 1.19 -11.31 13.60
CA PRO A 397 1.71 -11.21 12.24
C PRO A 397 1.18 -12.26 11.27
N ILE A 398 0.87 -13.46 11.77
CA ILE A 398 0.24 -14.52 10.96
C ILE A 398 -1.16 -14.10 10.56
N GLU A 399 -2.00 -13.68 11.51
CA GLU A 399 -3.35 -13.24 11.19
C GLU A 399 -3.35 -12.04 10.25
N ILE A 400 -2.43 -11.10 10.42
CA ILE A 400 -2.25 -9.97 9.49
C ILE A 400 -1.90 -10.47 8.08
N ALA A 401 -0.95 -11.42 7.96
CA ALA A 401 -0.57 -11.99 6.66
C ALA A 401 -1.74 -12.76 6.02
N ARG A 402 -2.52 -13.52 6.82
CA ARG A 402 -3.73 -14.24 6.37
C ARG A 402 -4.78 -13.25 5.87
N LEU A 403 -5.08 -12.22 6.65
CA LEU A 403 -6.04 -11.15 6.32
C LEU A 403 -5.57 -10.31 5.13
N GLY A 404 -4.27 -10.15 4.94
CA GLY A 404 -3.67 -9.42 3.82
C GLY A 404 -3.51 -10.26 2.54
N GLY A 405 -3.70 -11.57 2.60
CA GLY A 405 -3.45 -12.47 1.47
C GLY A 405 -1.97 -12.57 1.09
N HIS A 406 -1.07 -12.48 2.08
CA HIS A 406 0.36 -12.73 1.88
C HIS A 406 0.67 -14.22 2.07
N SER A 407 1.58 -14.73 1.25
CA SER A 407 2.10 -16.10 1.39
C SER A 407 3.13 -16.24 2.50
N THR A 408 3.74 -15.12 2.89
CA THR A 408 4.83 -15.00 3.88
C THR A 408 4.56 -13.79 4.79
N ILE A 409 5.11 -13.82 6.00
CA ILE A 409 4.89 -12.77 7.02
C ILE A 409 5.68 -11.52 6.65
N GLU A 410 6.87 -11.70 6.10
CA GLU A 410 7.86 -10.68 5.75
C GLU A 410 7.34 -9.70 4.69
N ALA A 411 6.41 -10.16 3.84
CA ALA A 411 5.75 -9.33 2.83
C ALA A 411 4.91 -8.18 3.43
N GLN A 412 4.75 -8.10 4.75
CA GLN A 412 4.00 -7.03 5.41
C GLN A 412 4.86 -5.98 6.14
N TYR A 413 6.18 -6.18 6.25
CA TYR A 413 7.01 -5.34 7.12
C TYR A 413 7.08 -3.89 6.68
N HIS A 414 7.06 -3.63 5.37
CA HIS A 414 7.09 -2.26 4.85
C HIS A 414 5.83 -1.42 5.14
N TYR A 415 4.73 -2.02 5.63
CA TYR A 415 3.49 -1.31 5.99
C TYR A 415 3.52 -0.65 7.38
N SER A 416 4.52 -0.98 8.20
CA SER A 416 4.60 -0.62 9.63
C SER A 416 5.09 0.81 9.92
N ASN A 417 5.53 1.57 8.91
CA ASN A 417 6.28 2.82 9.09
C ASN A 417 5.42 4.08 9.28
N HIS A 418 4.18 3.95 9.78
CA HIS A 418 3.17 5.03 9.67
C HIS A 418 2.38 5.28 10.97
N THR A 419 3.04 5.23 12.12
CA THR A 419 2.43 5.40 13.43
C THR A 419 1.78 6.78 13.64
N GLU A 420 2.42 7.87 13.19
CA GLU A 420 1.85 9.23 13.32
C GLU A 420 0.51 9.37 12.59
N TYR A 421 0.42 8.85 11.37
CA TYR A 421 -0.83 8.81 10.60
C TYR A 421 -1.94 8.08 11.39
N PHE A 422 -1.61 6.94 12.00
CA PHE A 422 -2.58 6.17 12.78
C PHE A 422 -3.09 6.96 14.00
N ILE A 423 -2.19 7.63 14.73
CA ILE A 423 -2.55 8.45 15.89
C ILE A 423 -3.57 9.52 15.51
N ASP A 424 -3.27 10.32 14.49
CA ASP A 424 -4.14 11.44 14.10
C ASP A 424 -5.54 10.97 13.70
N ILE A 425 -5.63 9.83 13.00
CA ILE A 425 -6.91 9.26 12.55
C ILE A 425 -7.73 8.70 13.71
N GLU A 426 -7.12 7.91 14.60
CA GLU A 426 -7.85 7.31 15.73
C GLU A 426 -8.26 8.36 16.76
N VAL A 427 -7.41 9.34 17.06
CA VAL A 427 -7.77 10.49 17.91
C VAL A 427 -8.97 11.22 17.32
N LYS A 428 -8.97 11.51 16.02
CA LYS A 428 -10.10 12.17 15.36
C LYS A 428 -11.39 11.35 15.47
N LYS A 429 -11.34 10.03 15.26
CA LYS A 429 -12.51 9.15 15.41
C LYS A 429 -13.06 9.16 16.84
N LEU A 430 -12.18 9.14 17.84
CA LEU A 430 -12.57 9.22 19.25
C LEU A 430 -13.26 10.55 19.55
N ILE A 431 -12.65 11.67 19.13
CA ILE A 431 -13.24 13.01 19.25
C ILE A 431 -14.61 13.09 18.59
N ASP A 432 -14.75 12.60 17.35
CA ASP A 432 -16.02 12.57 16.62
C ASP A 432 -17.06 11.64 17.29
N GLY A 433 -16.60 10.58 17.96
CA GLY A 433 -17.44 9.71 18.78
C GLY A 433 -17.94 10.39 20.06
N PHE A 434 -17.17 11.33 20.61
CA PHE A 434 -17.52 12.12 21.79
C PHE A 434 -18.46 13.29 21.47
N LYS A 435 -18.31 13.94 20.30
CA LYS A 435 -19.19 15.03 19.82
C LYS A 435 -20.54 14.46 19.32
N ARG A 436 -21.70 15.01 19.74
CA ARG A 436 -23.02 14.69 19.15
C ARG A 436 -23.18 15.35 17.76
N LYS A 437 -24.21 14.93 17.02
CA LYS A 437 -24.60 15.50 15.70
C LYS A 437 -24.99 17.00 15.77
N ASP A 438 -25.25 17.53 16.96
CA ASP A 438 -25.62 18.91 17.28
C ASP A 438 -24.51 19.69 18.02
N GLY A 439 -23.31 19.11 18.18
CA GLY A 439 -22.14 19.78 18.76
C GLY A 439 -21.97 19.65 20.29
N GLU A 440 -22.95 19.08 21.00
CA GLU A 440 -22.83 18.80 22.45
C GLU A 440 -22.10 17.47 22.73
N LEU A 441 -21.42 17.31 23.88
CA LEU A 441 -20.77 16.06 24.26
C LEU A 441 -21.81 14.95 24.58
N ARG A 442 -21.51 13.69 24.23
CA ARG A 442 -22.33 12.54 24.66
C ARG A 442 -22.25 12.38 26.18
N GLY A 443 -23.27 12.83 26.91
CA GLY A 443 -23.37 12.69 28.37
C GLY A 443 -23.46 11.25 28.94
N THR A 444 -23.06 10.21 28.22
CA THR A 444 -23.13 8.81 28.70
C THR A 444 -22.00 7.88 28.18
N THR A 445 -20.86 8.39 27.70
CA THR A 445 -19.86 7.50 27.04
C THR A 445 -18.70 7.02 27.91
N PHE A 446 -18.52 7.56 29.12
CA PHE A 446 -17.58 7.01 30.09
C PHE A 446 -18.26 6.79 31.43
N GLU A 447 -18.16 5.58 31.97
CA GLU A 447 -18.44 5.34 33.39
C GLU A 447 -17.37 6.06 34.23
N GLY A 448 -17.56 7.35 34.52
CA GLY A 448 -16.76 8.10 35.50
C GLY A 448 -16.28 9.48 35.04
N ASN A 449 -16.83 10.53 35.67
CA ASN A 449 -16.31 11.90 35.83
C ASN A 449 -15.67 12.56 34.60
N GLU A 450 -16.46 12.89 33.58
CA GLU A 450 -16.01 13.78 32.51
C GLU A 450 -15.81 15.21 33.06
N ILE A 451 -14.59 15.70 32.97
CA ILE A 451 -14.24 17.10 33.28
C ILE A 451 -14.24 17.86 31.97
N THR A 452 -15.06 18.90 31.88
CA THR A 452 -15.08 19.82 30.74
C THR A 452 -14.14 21.02 30.97
N LEU A 453 -13.83 21.78 29.91
CA LEU A 453 -13.07 23.04 30.08
C LEU A 453 -13.85 24.01 30.99
N GLU A 454 -15.18 24.09 30.84
CA GLU A 454 -16.05 24.86 31.72
C GLU A 454 -15.96 24.40 33.18
N ASP A 455 -15.81 23.09 33.44
CA ASP A 455 -15.60 22.59 34.80
C ASP A 455 -14.24 23.01 35.36
N ILE A 456 -13.18 23.05 34.54
CA ILE A 456 -11.85 23.55 34.95
C ILE A 456 -11.94 25.03 35.28
N GLU A 457 -12.57 25.83 34.42
CA GLU A 457 -12.81 27.25 34.66
C GLU A 457 -13.67 27.47 35.91
N ARG A 458 -14.73 26.68 36.09
CA ARG A 458 -15.58 26.74 37.28
C ARG A 458 -14.81 26.40 38.55
N ARG A 459 -13.95 25.38 38.52
CA ARG A 459 -13.07 25.03 39.66
C ARG A 459 -12.08 26.14 39.98
N SER A 460 -11.60 26.83 38.95
CA SER A 460 -10.75 28.00 39.10
C SER A 460 -11.50 29.17 39.74
N ILE A 461 -12.70 29.49 39.27
CA ILE A 461 -13.54 30.57 39.82
C ILE A 461 -13.99 30.24 41.26
N GLN A 462 -14.40 29.00 41.50
CA GLN A 462 -14.85 28.51 42.81
C GLN A 462 -13.70 28.07 43.71
N PHE A 463 -12.47 28.50 43.40
CA PHE A 463 -11.28 28.10 44.14
C PHE A 463 -11.51 28.23 45.66
N PRO A 464 -11.38 27.14 46.43
CA PRO A 464 -11.61 27.17 47.86
C PRO A 464 -10.63 28.15 48.51
N THR A 465 -11.14 29.26 49.07
CA THR A 465 -10.32 30.28 49.75
C THR A 465 -10.16 30.02 51.25
N LYS A 466 -10.98 29.13 51.83
CA LYS A 466 -10.88 28.73 53.25
C LYS A 466 -9.93 27.54 53.43
N ASP A 467 -9.19 27.54 54.55
CA ASP A 467 -8.22 26.52 55.00
C ASP A 467 -8.81 25.10 55.03
N ASN A 468 -8.91 24.46 53.86
CA ASN A 468 -8.87 23.01 53.78
C ASN A 468 -7.43 22.61 54.07
N LYS A 469 -7.22 21.97 55.22
CA LYS A 469 -5.91 21.54 55.75
C LYS A 469 -5.17 20.54 54.85
N THR A 470 -5.75 20.14 53.74
CA THR A 470 -5.17 19.18 52.81
C THR A 470 -5.33 19.67 51.38
N ARG A 471 -4.30 20.40 50.95
CA ARG A 471 -4.03 20.72 49.55
C ARG A 471 -2.66 20.14 49.23
N LEU A 472 -2.64 19.10 48.40
CA LEU A 472 -1.40 18.52 47.91
C LEU A 472 -1.03 19.25 46.61
N ALA A 473 0.08 19.97 46.61
CA ALA A 473 0.55 20.72 45.43
C ALA A 473 0.97 19.74 44.31
N MET A 474 0.50 20.01 43.09
CA MET A 474 0.80 19.24 41.87
C MET A 474 1.71 20.07 40.95
N GLU A 475 2.06 19.55 39.76
CA GLU A 475 2.81 20.32 38.73
C GLU A 475 2.08 21.62 38.35
N ILE A 476 0.75 21.55 38.24
CA ILE A 476 -0.17 22.69 38.15
C ILE A 476 -1.39 22.37 39.03
N GLY A 477 -1.84 23.35 39.82
CA GLY A 477 -2.96 23.19 40.74
C GLY A 477 -2.66 22.30 41.95
N PHE A 478 -3.72 21.73 42.53
CA PHE A 478 -3.65 20.95 43.77
C PHE A 478 -4.72 19.85 43.81
N CYS A 479 -4.44 18.81 44.60
CA CYS A 479 -5.40 17.75 44.92
C CYS A 479 -6.06 18.01 46.28
N ILE A 480 -7.37 17.78 46.37
CA ILE A 480 -8.16 17.87 47.61
C ILE A 480 -8.41 16.52 48.30
N ASP A 481 -7.96 15.39 47.72
CA ASP A 481 -8.05 14.07 48.36
C ASP A 481 -6.72 13.72 49.02
N GLU A 482 -6.72 13.61 50.36
CA GLU A 482 -5.52 13.32 51.16
C GLU A 482 -4.90 11.97 50.82
N LEU A 483 -5.74 11.00 50.44
CA LEU A 483 -5.34 9.64 50.13
C LEU A 483 -4.94 9.44 48.67
N GLN A 484 -5.01 10.50 47.85
CA GLN A 484 -4.71 10.49 46.41
C GLN A 484 -5.34 9.27 45.70
N ARG A 485 -6.63 9.02 45.93
CA ARG A 485 -7.38 7.97 45.22
C ARG A 485 -7.70 8.46 43.82
N CYS A 486 -6.68 8.47 42.97
CA CYS A 486 -6.75 8.94 41.61
C CYS A 486 -7.67 8.05 40.77
N GLU A 487 -8.54 8.68 39.99
CA GLU A 487 -9.40 8.02 39.00
C GLU A 487 -8.85 8.13 37.58
N SER A 488 -7.75 8.86 37.41
CA SER A 488 -7.07 9.11 36.14
C SER A 488 -5.56 9.22 36.41
N GLU A 489 -4.74 8.82 35.44
CA GLU A 489 -3.29 9.07 35.46
C GLU A 489 -2.98 10.57 35.46
N GLU A 490 -3.72 11.35 34.66
CA GLU A 490 -3.56 12.79 34.62
C GLU A 490 -4.44 13.46 35.67
N CYS A 491 -3.82 14.21 36.60
CA CYS A 491 -4.51 14.92 37.66
C CYS A 491 -5.62 15.84 37.11
N MET A 492 -5.39 16.51 35.97
CA MET A 492 -6.37 17.44 35.38
C MET A 492 -7.66 16.77 34.91
N LEU A 493 -7.63 15.46 34.69
CA LEU A 493 -8.79 14.64 34.35
C LEU A 493 -9.44 14.01 35.60
N CYS A 494 -8.95 14.33 36.80
CA CYS A 494 -9.47 13.84 38.09
C CYS A 494 -10.39 14.87 38.77
N LYS A 495 -11.53 14.43 39.30
CA LYS A 495 -12.48 15.28 40.04
C LYS A 495 -11.90 15.94 41.29
N HIS A 496 -10.84 15.35 41.84
CA HIS A 496 -10.16 15.85 43.03
C HIS A 496 -9.10 16.92 42.72
N TRP A 497 -8.85 17.21 41.44
CA TRP A 497 -7.93 18.25 41.03
C TRP A 497 -8.62 19.60 40.87
N TRP A 498 -7.95 20.64 41.38
CA TRP A 498 -8.40 22.02 41.38
C TRP A 498 -7.23 22.94 41.01
N ILE A 499 -7.52 24.12 40.47
CA ILE A 499 -6.51 25.05 39.98
C ILE A 499 -6.77 26.48 40.44
N HIS A 500 -5.72 27.25 40.70
CA HIS A 500 -5.83 28.67 41.01
C HIS A 500 -6.07 29.51 39.75
N PRO A 501 -6.84 30.62 39.80
CA PRO A 501 -7.05 31.51 38.65
C PRO A 501 -5.79 32.00 37.93
N GLU A 502 -4.71 32.24 38.68
CA GLU A 502 -3.43 32.71 38.11
C GLU A 502 -2.73 31.63 37.26
N GLU A 503 -2.93 30.36 37.58
CA GLU A 503 -2.31 29.22 36.88
C GLU A 503 -3.14 28.75 35.68
N LEU A 504 -4.36 29.29 35.49
CA LEU A 504 -5.26 28.87 34.42
C LEU A 504 -4.65 29.06 33.01
N LEU A 505 -3.80 30.08 32.85
CA LEU A 505 -3.08 30.34 31.60
C LEU A 505 -2.06 29.25 31.24
N GLU A 506 -1.56 28.52 32.23
CA GLU A 506 -0.55 27.47 32.05
C GLU A 506 -1.17 26.09 31.72
N VAL A 507 -2.49 25.95 31.85
CA VAL A 507 -3.23 24.71 31.58
C VAL A 507 -3.15 24.30 30.10
N LYS A 508 -3.34 25.26 29.18
CA LYS A 508 -3.27 24.98 27.73
C LYS A 508 -1.88 24.49 27.30
N PRO A 509 -0.77 25.19 27.62
CA PRO A 509 0.58 24.68 27.39
C PRO A 509 0.84 23.29 28.01
N LEU A 510 0.30 23.03 29.21
CA LEU A 510 0.44 21.72 29.84
C LEU A 510 -0.31 20.62 29.07
N PHE A 511 -1.52 20.88 28.54
CA PHE A 511 -2.22 19.93 27.67
C PHE A 511 -1.41 19.58 26.43
N GLU A 512 -0.81 20.57 25.77
CA GLU A 512 0.03 20.35 24.58
C GLU A 512 1.25 19.49 24.91
N LYS A 513 1.94 19.79 26.01
CA LYS A 513 3.07 18.99 26.52
C LYS A 513 2.64 17.54 26.75
N LYS A 514 1.52 17.32 27.45
CA LYS A 514 1.00 15.97 27.77
C LYS A 514 0.55 15.20 26.53
N ILE A 515 -0.09 15.87 25.58
CA ILE A 515 -0.45 15.28 24.27
C ILE A 515 0.83 14.82 23.55
N LEU A 516 1.86 15.66 23.49
CA LEU A 516 3.11 15.33 22.82
C LEU A 516 3.84 14.15 23.48
N GLU A 517 3.90 14.13 24.82
CA GLU A 517 4.48 13.01 25.59
C GLU A 517 3.75 11.69 25.30
N ARG A 518 2.41 11.70 25.27
CA ARG A 518 1.63 10.49 24.94
C ARG A 518 1.76 10.07 23.48
N LYS A 519 1.80 11.02 22.55
CA LYS A 519 2.10 10.73 21.13
C LYS A 519 3.45 10.02 21.00
N GLN A 520 4.47 10.50 21.70
CA GLN A 520 5.79 9.90 21.70
C GLN A 520 5.79 8.46 22.26
N LYS A 521 5.06 8.21 23.37
CA LYS A 521 4.86 6.85 23.90
C LYS A 521 4.23 5.90 22.88
N ILE A 522 3.17 6.35 22.16
CA ILE A 522 2.55 5.53 21.11
C ILE A 522 3.54 5.24 19.98
N ILE A 523 4.37 6.22 19.59
CA ILE A 523 5.41 6.01 18.56
C ILE A 523 6.42 4.95 19.01
N GLU A 524 6.89 5.01 20.26
CA GLU A 524 7.82 4.04 20.84
C GLU A 524 7.22 2.63 20.88
N MET A 525 5.97 2.51 21.30
CA MET A 525 5.24 1.24 21.37
C MET A 525 4.95 0.68 19.97
N GLY A 526 4.56 1.53 19.03
CA GLY A 526 4.39 1.15 17.62
C GLY A 526 5.69 0.65 17.00
N ASN A 527 6.82 1.31 17.28
CA ASN A 527 8.15 0.86 16.87
C ASN A 527 8.52 -0.47 17.53
N PHE A 528 8.18 -0.67 18.80
CA PHE A 528 8.39 -1.95 19.48
C PHE A 528 7.59 -3.09 18.83
N LEU A 529 6.29 -2.87 18.57
CA LEU A 529 5.43 -3.82 17.87
C LEU A 529 5.95 -4.14 16.47
N LYS A 530 6.42 -3.13 15.74
CA LYS A 530 7.07 -3.28 14.44
C LYS A 530 8.32 -4.16 14.55
N ASN A 531 9.28 -3.80 15.41
CA ASN A 531 10.53 -4.54 15.57
C ASN A 531 10.27 -6.01 15.96
N LEU A 532 9.28 -6.22 16.82
CA LEU A 532 8.86 -7.54 17.24
C LEU A 532 8.25 -8.33 16.06
N ASN A 533 7.41 -7.69 15.25
CA ASN A 533 6.87 -8.28 14.03
C ASN A 533 7.98 -8.64 13.02
N GLU A 534 8.94 -7.75 12.78
CA GLU A 534 10.09 -7.97 11.89
C GLU A 534 11.03 -9.07 12.42
N SER A 535 11.10 -9.27 13.73
CA SER A 535 11.93 -10.31 14.36
C SER A 535 11.34 -11.72 14.22
N LEU A 536 10.05 -11.84 13.91
CA LEU A 536 9.37 -13.11 13.78
C LEU A 536 9.52 -13.62 12.35
N THR A 537 9.94 -14.87 12.17
CA THR A 537 9.94 -15.51 10.85
C THR A 537 8.86 -16.58 10.75
N THR A 538 8.47 -16.88 9.51
CA THR A 538 7.53 -17.97 9.23
C THR A 538 8.03 -19.32 9.78
N GLU A 539 9.35 -19.53 9.85
CA GLU A 539 9.96 -20.76 10.37
C GLU A 539 9.91 -20.84 11.89
N MET A 540 10.27 -19.76 12.59
CA MET A 540 10.25 -19.70 14.06
C MET A 540 8.85 -19.98 14.64
N ILE A 541 7.79 -19.43 14.02
CA ILE A 541 6.44 -19.66 14.51
C ILE A 541 5.99 -21.10 14.24
N LYS A 542 6.38 -21.68 13.10
CA LYS A 542 6.03 -23.07 12.74
C LYS A 542 6.74 -24.11 13.60
N GLN A 543 7.97 -23.83 14.02
CA GLN A 543 8.73 -24.67 14.93
C GLN A 543 8.34 -24.46 16.40
N ASN A 544 7.34 -23.60 16.66
CA ASN A 544 6.88 -23.24 18.00
C ASN A 544 8.01 -22.67 18.88
N GLU A 545 9.02 -22.05 18.26
CA GLU A 545 10.17 -21.43 18.90
C GLU A 545 9.86 -20.02 19.44
N VAL A 546 8.64 -19.54 19.18
CA VAL A 546 8.17 -18.23 19.64
C VAL A 546 7.60 -18.36 21.05
N HIS A 547 8.27 -17.71 21.99
CA HIS A 547 7.85 -17.69 23.39
C HIS A 547 6.43 -17.09 23.53
N PRO A 548 5.46 -17.76 24.19
CA PRO A 548 4.07 -17.29 24.30
C PRO A 548 3.91 -15.85 24.82
N ASN A 549 4.80 -15.43 25.73
CA ASN A 549 4.83 -14.05 26.26
C ASN A 549 4.96 -12.96 25.18
N ILE A 550 5.47 -13.28 23.98
CA ILE A 550 5.58 -12.32 22.88
C ILE A 550 4.19 -11.82 22.46
N PHE A 551 3.23 -12.73 22.23
CA PHE A 551 1.87 -12.35 21.85
C PHE A 551 1.11 -11.68 22.98
N THR A 552 1.35 -12.09 24.24
CA THR A 552 0.80 -11.40 25.40
C THR A 552 1.30 -9.96 25.46
N LYS A 553 2.61 -9.75 25.27
CA LYS A 553 3.20 -8.41 25.26
C LYS A 553 2.65 -7.54 24.13
N MET A 554 2.47 -8.09 22.93
CA MET A 554 1.83 -7.37 21.82
C MET A 554 0.42 -6.88 22.19
N LYS A 555 -0.38 -7.73 22.84
CA LYS A 555 -1.73 -7.37 23.30
C LYS A 555 -1.70 -6.30 24.39
N THR A 556 -0.77 -6.40 25.33
CA THR A 556 -0.60 -5.40 26.39
C THR A 556 -0.21 -4.05 25.81
N ASP A 557 0.77 -4.01 24.90
CA ASP A 557 1.19 -2.76 24.26
C ASP A 557 0.05 -2.16 23.41
N ALA A 558 -0.73 -2.99 22.70
CA ALA A 558 -1.90 -2.51 21.97
C ALA A 558 -2.99 -1.92 22.88
N ALA A 559 -3.24 -2.52 24.05
CA ALA A 559 -4.18 -1.99 25.03
C ALA A 559 -3.73 -0.63 25.58
N ASN A 560 -2.45 -0.51 25.91
CA ASN A 560 -1.84 0.73 26.38
C ASN A 560 -1.83 1.82 25.27
N ILE A 561 -1.67 1.46 24.00
CA ILE A 561 -1.83 2.40 22.87
C ILE A 561 -3.24 2.97 22.86
N GLN A 562 -4.26 2.13 23.04
CA GLN A 562 -5.65 2.55 23.05
C GLN A 562 -5.94 3.52 24.21
N GLU A 563 -5.42 3.24 25.40
CA GLU A 563 -5.50 4.14 26.56
C GLU A 563 -4.88 5.51 26.28
N HIS A 564 -3.66 5.54 25.72
CA HIS A 564 -3.02 6.79 25.33
C HIS A 564 -3.81 7.57 24.26
N LEU A 565 -4.43 6.88 23.29
CA LEU A 565 -5.28 7.53 22.27
C LEU A 565 -6.52 8.19 22.89
N GLU A 566 -7.19 7.50 23.82
CA GLU A 566 -8.36 8.01 24.53
C GLU A 566 -8.03 9.26 25.35
N GLU A 567 -6.89 9.25 26.04
CA GLU A 567 -6.43 10.41 26.80
C GLU A 567 -6.01 11.58 25.90
N ILE A 568 -5.30 11.33 24.80
CA ILE A 568 -5.00 12.38 23.81
C ILE A 568 -6.30 13.02 23.32
N ALA A 569 -7.32 12.21 23.00
CA ALA A 569 -8.60 12.72 22.53
C ALA A 569 -9.31 13.58 23.60
N ARG A 570 -9.29 13.17 24.87
CA ARG A 570 -9.84 13.96 25.99
C ARG A 570 -9.09 15.28 26.19
N LEU A 571 -7.75 15.26 26.19
CA LEU A 571 -6.93 16.46 26.32
C LEU A 571 -7.12 17.42 25.14
N THR A 572 -7.30 16.88 23.93
CA THR A 572 -7.58 17.68 22.72
C THR A 572 -8.94 18.35 22.82
N LEU A 573 -9.97 17.65 23.29
CA LEU A 573 -11.28 18.26 23.57
C LEU A 573 -11.19 19.37 24.62
N LEU A 574 -10.39 19.16 25.68
CA LEU A 574 -10.19 20.16 26.73
C LEU A 574 -9.42 21.39 26.26
N LYS A 575 -8.45 21.23 25.35
CA LYS A 575 -7.74 22.36 24.76
C LYS A 575 -8.70 23.35 24.07
N GLY A 576 -9.82 22.83 23.54
CA GLY A 576 -10.68 23.54 22.59
C GLY A 576 -10.08 23.48 21.19
N ASP A 577 -10.91 23.59 20.16
CA ASP A 577 -10.41 23.81 18.80
C ASP A 577 -9.71 25.19 18.81
N ASP A 578 -8.41 25.24 18.48
CA ASP A 578 -7.85 26.48 17.95
C ASP A 578 -8.61 26.68 16.63
N ASP A 579 -9.50 27.67 16.57
CA ASP A 579 -10.05 28.16 15.31
C ASP A 579 -8.86 28.69 14.49
N ASP A 580 -8.17 27.78 13.81
CA ASP A 580 -7.22 28.08 12.75
C ASP A 580 -8.02 28.55 11.54
N GLU A 581 -7.83 29.83 11.21
CA GLU A 581 -8.15 30.46 9.92
C GLU A 581 -7.71 29.63 8.69
#